data_AF-A0A8S0ZJ16-F1
#
_entry.id   AF-A0A8S0ZJ16-F1
#
_cell.length_a   1.000
_cell.length_b   1.000
_cell.length_c   1.000
_cell.angle_alpha   90.00
_cell.angle_beta   90.00
_cell.angle_gamma   90.00
#
_symmetry.space_group_name_H-M   'P 1'
#
loop_
_entity.id
_entity.type
_entity.pdbx_description
1 polymer ?
#
loop_
_entity_poly.entity_id
_entity_poly.type
_entity_poly.pdbx_seq_one_letter_code
_entity_poly.pdbx_strand_id
1 'polypeptide(L)'
;MDDTFHNLQMESKNHIENLVKWFQDSKLVEKSEEGERHARALFNNPTEEEMVEFEQFKEAVAKLAEEQKTSFDEISKILAEEGPKLVEAINAGLMAFKGSTESKNEIVCECYGSIDDKPSNLDEDIA
;
A
#
# COMPACT_ATOMS: atom_id res chain seq x y z
N MET A 1 -6.62 -15.27 -5.67
CA MET A 1 -5.58 -14.46 -6.36
C MET A 1 -6.23 -13.25 -7.00
N ASP A 2 -7.27 -13.48 -7.79
CA ASP A 2 -8.05 -12.51 -8.54
C ASP A 2 -8.57 -11.37 -7.64
N ASP A 3 -9.24 -11.70 -6.54
CA ASP A 3 -9.78 -10.71 -5.60
C ASP A 3 -8.69 -9.82 -5.00
N THR A 4 -7.55 -10.42 -4.61
CA THR A 4 -6.41 -9.68 -4.07
C THR A 4 -5.83 -8.75 -5.12
N PHE A 5 -5.65 -9.22 -6.35
CA PHE A 5 -5.16 -8.38 -7.43
C PHE A 5 -6.13 -7.23 -7.72
N HIS A 6 -7.43 -7.50 -7.74
CA HIS A 6 -8.46 -6.48 -7.91
C HIS A 6 -8.40 -5.42 -6.80
N ASN A 7 -8.19 -5.83 -5.54
CA ASN A 7 -7.98 -4.90 -4.43
C ASN A 7 -6.73 -4.03 -4.63
N LEU A 8 -5.62 -4.62 -5.07
CA LEU A 8 -4.40 -3.86 -5.41
C LEU A 8 -4.67 -2.88 -6.55
N GLN A 9 -5.42 -3.28 -7.58
CA GLN A 9 -5.77 -2.40 -8.69
C GLN A 9 -6.69 -1.24 -8.27
N MET A 10 -7.70 -1.51 -7.44
CA MET A 10 -8.58 -0.47 -6.88
C MET A 10 -7.81 0.56 -6.05
N GLU A 11 -6.79 0.11 -5.32
CA GLU A 11 -5.91 0.98 -4.54
C GLU A 11 -4.77 1.60 -5.36
N SER A 12 -4.71 1.35 -6.68
CA SER A 12 -3.61 1.78 -7.57
C SER A 12 -2.22 1.33 -7.08
N LYS A 13 -2.17 0.08 -6.59
CA LYS A 13 -0.98 -0.59 -6.05
C LYS A 13 -0.57 -1.81 -6.89
N ASN A 14 -1.11 -1.96 -8.08
CA ASN A 14 -0.75 -2.99 -9.05
C ASN A 14 0.56 -2.69 -9.82
N HIS A 15 1.45 -1.89 -9.25
CA HIS A 15 2.80 -1.64 -9.76
C HIS A 15 3.69 -2.87 -9.59
N ILE A 16 4.67 -3.02 -10.47
CA ILE A 16 5.61 -4.16 -10.46
C ILE A 16 6.28 -4.32 -9.10
N GLU A 17 6.72 -3.23 -8.46
CA GLU A 17 7.38 -3.31 -7.16
C GLU A 17 6.50 -4.03 -6.13
N ASN A 18 5.21 -3.72 -6.09
CA ASN A 18 4.27 -4.37 -5.16
C ASN A 18 4.00 -5.83 -5.54
N LEU A 19 3.92 -6.13 -6.84
CA LEU A 19 3.74 -7.51 -7.30
C LEU A 19 4.99 -8.38 -7.04
N VAL A 20 6.18 -7.80 -7.17
CA VAL A 20 7.44 -8.46 -6.85
C VAL A 20 7.54 -8.73 -5.34
N LYS A 21 7.17 -7.73 -4.51
CA LYS A 21 7.03 -7.94 -3.06
C LYS A 21 6.03 -9.05 -2.75
N TRP A 22 4.92 -9.14 -3.48
CA TRP A 22 3.96 -10.24 -3.32
C TRP A 22 4.60 -11.60 -3.56
N PHE A 23 5.38 -11.76 -4.64
CA PHE A 23 6.06 -13.03 -4.93
C PHE A 23 7.10 -13.37 -3.87
N GLN A 24 7.83 -12.38 -3.37
CA GLN A 24 8.82 -12.53 -2.30
C GLN A 24 8.17 -12.90 -0.96
N ASP A 25 7.09 -12.25 -0.57
CA ASP A 25 6.35 -12.54 0.67
C ASP A 25 5.68 -13.91 0.61
N SER A 26 5.22 -14.30 -0.58
CA SER A 26 4.69 -15.63 -0.88
C SER A 26 5.76 -16.72 -0.91
N LYS A 27 7.04 -16.38 -0.75
CA LYS A 27 8.19 -17.28 -0.86
C LYS A 27 8.26 -18.03 -2.20
N LEU A 28 7.66 -17.44 -3.24
CA LEU A 28 7.71 -17.97 -4.60
C LEU A 28 9.03 -17.61 -5.28
N VAL A 29 9.62 -16.49 -4.88
CA VAL A 29 10.97 -16.07 -5.24
C VAL A 29 11.74 -15.73 -3.98
N GLU A 30 13.07 -15.78 -4.07
CA GLU A 30 13.93 -15.40 -2.95
C GLU A 30 13.81 -13.91 -2.61
N LYS A 31 13.91 -13.62 -1.31
CA LYS A 31 14.04 -12.25 -0.78
C LYS A 31 15.47 -11.73 -0.94
N SER A 32 15.96 -11.75 -2.18
CA SER A 32 17.29 -11.32 -2.59
C SER A 32 17.18 -10.42 -3.83
N GLU A 33 18.23 -9.66 -4.14
CA GLU A 33 18.28 -8.86 -5.37
C GLU A 33 18.10 -9.74 -6.62
N GLU A 34 18.61 -10.97 -6.59
CA GLU A 34 18.46 -11.94 -7.69
C GLU A 34 16.99 -12.39 -7.83
N GLY A 35 16.33 -12.70 -6.72
CA GLY A 35 14.90 -13.07 -6.73
C GLY A 35 14.01 -11.92 -7.17
N GLU A 36 14.36 -10.68 -6.81
CA GLU A 36 13.68 -9.48 -7.28
C GLU A 36 13.84 -9.30 -8.80
N ARG A 37 15.07 -9.40 -9.30
CA ARG A 37 15.37 -9.31 -10.72
C ARG A 37 14.67 -10.40 -11.52
N HIS A 38 14.63 -11.62 -10.98
CA HIS A 38 13.92 -12.73 -11.59
C HIS A 38 12.41 -12.48 -11.66
N ALA A 39 11.80 -12.03 -10.57
CA ALA A 39 10.39 -11.67 -10.55
C ALA A 39 10.05 -10.54 -11.55
N ARG A 40 10.89 -9.51 -11.64
CA ARG A 40 10.75 -8.42 -12.64
C ARG A 40 10.89 -8.94 -14.08
N ALA A 41 11.75 -9.93 -14.30
CA ALA A 41 11.93 -10.52 -15.62
C ALA A 41 10.67 -11.25 -16.12
N LEU A 42 9.84 -11.82 -15.24
CA LEU A 42 8.58 -12.46 -15.61
C LEU A 42 7.60 -11.50 -16.31
N PHE A 43 7.67 -10.22 -15.92
CA PHE A 43 6.88 -9.13 -16.50
C PHE A 43 7.51 -8.50 -17.75
N ASN A 44 8.62 -9.05 -18.27
CA ASN A 44 9.45 -8.48 -19.35
C ASN A 44 10.18 -7.17 -18.97
N ASN A 45 10.60 -7.07 -17.70
CA ASN A 45 11.40 -5.96 -17.19
C ASN A 45 10.77 -4.55 -17.39
N PRO A 46 9.48 -4.34 -17.09
CA PRO A 46 8.87 -3.03 -17.25
C PRO A 46 9.35 -2.04 -16.18
N THR A 47 9.10 -0.76 -16.40
CA THR A 47 9.48 0.33 -15.49
C THR A 47 8.71 0.19 -14.17
N GLU A 48 9.32 0.46 -13.01
CA GLU A 48 8.69 0.27 -11.68
C GLU A 48 7.35 1.02 -11.51
N GLU A 49 7.18 2.12 -12.24
CA GLU A 49 5.96 2.95 -12.25
C GLU A 49 4.83 2.35 -13.10
N GLU A 50 5.11 1.33 -13.91
CA GLU A 50 4.13 0.72 -14.81
C GLU A 50 3.13 -0.12 -14.00
N MET A 51 1.84 0.18 -14.20
CA MET A 51 0.75 -0.62 -13.68
C MET A 51 0.58 -1.86 -14.53
N VAL A 52 0.57 -3.02 -13.87
CA VAL A 52 0.39 -4.29 -14.54
C VAL A 52 -1.09 -4.59 -14.64
N GLU A 53 -1.54 -5.01 -15.82
CA GLU A 53 -2.89 -5.50 -16.06
C GLU A 53 -3.06 -6.94 -15.56
N PHE A 54 -4.29 -7.33 -15.23
CA PHE A 54 -4.55 -8.66 -14.68
C PHE A 54 -4.09 -9.81 -15.59
N GLU A 55 -4.24 -9.65 -16.90
CA GLU A 55 -3.76 -10.64 -17.88
C GLU A 55 -2.22 -10.77 -17.89
N GLN A 56 -1.50 -9.65 -17.75
CA GLN A 56 -0.03 -9.67 -17.65
C GLN A 56 0.42 -10.33 -16.35
N PHE A 57 -0.31 -10.10 -15.25
CA PHE A 57 -0.05 -10.76 -13.98
C PHE A 57 -0.27 -12.27 -14.05
N LYS A 58 -1.38 -12.72 -14.66
CA LYS A 58 -1.61 -14.14 -14.92
C LYS A 58 -0.51 -14.77 -15.77
N GLU A 59 -0.05 -14.07 -16.82
CA GLU A 59 1.05 -14.55 -17.66
C GLU A 59 2.34 -14.73 -16.85
N ALA A 60 2.68 -13.77 -15.97
CA ALA A 60 3.83 -13.88 -15.09
C ALA A 60 3.71 -15.07 -14.13
N VAL A 61 2.53 -15.30 -13.55
CA VAL A 61 2.26 -16.46 -12.68
C VAL A 61 2.34 -17.78 -13.44
N ALA A 62 1.86 -17.82 -14.68
CA ALA A 62 1.96 -18.99 -15.54
C ALA A 62 3.43 -19.33 -15.87
N LYS A 63 4.23 -18.34 -16.26
CA LYS A 63 5.68 -18.51 -16.49
C LYS A 63 6.39 -19.03 -15.24
N LEU A 64 6.09 -18.44 -14.09
CA LEU A 64 6.67 -18.87 -12.82
C LEU A 64 6.32 -20.32 -12.47
N ALA A 65 5.06 -20.71 -12.72
CA ALA A 65 4.61 -22.09 -12.52
C ALA A 65 5.35 -23.07 -13.45
N GLU A 66 5.54 -22.70 -14.72
CA GLU A 66 6.32 -23.50 -15.69
C GLU A 66 7.77 -23.67 -15.25
N GLU A 67 8.42 -22.59 -14.80
CA GLU A 67 9.80 -22.60 -14.32
C GLU A 67 9.98 -23.46 -13.07
N GLN A 68 9.05 -23.36 -12.11
CA GLN A 68 9.09 -24.13 -10.87
C GLN A 68 8.54 -25.56 -11.02
N LYS A 69 8.09 -25.96 -12.22
CA LYS A 69 7.45 -27.25 -12.51
C LYS A 69 6.28 -27.56 -11.55
N THR A 70 5.51 -26.53 -11.24
CA THR A 70 4.31 -26.58 -10.41
C THR A 70 3.11 -26.15 -11.23
N SER A 71 1.91 -26.22 -10.67
CA SER A 71 0.69 -25.81 -11.35
C SER A 71 0.39 -24.33 -11.11
N PHE A 72 -0.20 -23.69 -12.11
CA PHE A 72 -0.74 -22.33 -11.96
C PHE A 72 -1.69 -22.21 -10.77
N ASP A 73 -2.50 -23.26 -10.53
CA ASP A 73 -3.47 -23.31 -9.42
C ASP A 73 -2.77 -23.28 -8.05
N GLU A 74 -1.68 -24.03 -7.88
CA GLU A 74 -0.87 -24.02 -6.65
C GLU A 74 -0.27 -22.63 -6.39
N ILE A 75 0.35 -22.02 -7.39
CA ILE A 75 0.91 -20.66 -7.24
C ILE A 75 -0.20 -19.66 -6.94
N SER A 76 -1.33 -19.74 -7.65
CA SER A 76 -2.49 -18.87 -7.45
C SER A 76 -3.07 -18.99 -6.04
N LYS A 77 -3.08 -20.20 -5.48
CA LYS A 77 -3.51 -20.45 -4.11
C LYS A 77 -2.58 -19.78 -3.10
N ILE A 78 -1.26 -19.97 -3.25
CA ILE A 78 -0.27 -19.35 -2.36
C ILE A 78 -0.41 -17.82 -2.41
N LEU A 79 -0.53 -17.26 -3.62
CA LEU A 79 -0.76 -15.83 -3.80
C LEU A 79 -2.06 -15.37 -3.14
N ALA A 80 -3.15 -16.13 -3.27
CA ALA A 80 -4.42 -15.81 -2.61
C ALA A 80 -4.31 -15.79 -1.08
N GLU A 81 -3.52 -16.69 -0.50
CA GLU A 81 -3.34 -16.82 0.96
C GLU A 81 -2.45 -15.70 1.54
N GLU A 82 -1.38 -15.32 0.82
CA GLU A 82 -0.43 -14.32 1.29
C GLU A 82 -0.75 -12.89 0.81
N GLY A 83 -1.59 -12.76 -0.22
CA GLY A 83 -1.98 -11.49 -0.82
C GLY A 83 -2.65 -10.49 0.13
N PRO A 84 -3.63 -10.89 0.96
CA PRO A 84 -4.24 -9.97 1.92
C PRO A 84 -3.22 -9.35 2.88
N LYS A 85 -2.24 -10.13 3.35
CA LYS A 85 -1.20 -9.64 4.27
C LYS A 85 -0.32 -8.57 3.61
N LEU A 86 -0.02 -8.74 2.33
CA LEU A 86 0.70 -7.72 1.55
C LEU A 86 -0.12 -6.44 1.43
N VAL A 87 -1.41 -6.55 1.07
CA VAL A 87 -2.31 -5.38 0.95
C VAL A 87 -2.37 -4.62 2.28
N GLU A 88 -2.52 -5.34 3.39
CA GLU A 88 -2.50 -4.78 4.75
C GLU A 88 -1.16 -4.10 5.06
N ALA A 89 -0.03 -4.74 4.73
CA ALA A 89 1.30 -4.19 4.97
C ALA A 89 1.56 -2.90 4.17
N ILE A 90 1.16 -2.85 2.89
CA ILE A 90 1.29 -1.65 2.06
C ILE A 90 0.38 -0.53 2.60
N ASN A 91 -0.85 -0.86 3.01
CA ASN A 91 -1.76 0.10 3.63
C ASN A 91 -1.22 0.67 4.95
N ALA A 92 -0.72 -0.18 5.83
CA ALA A 92 -0.11 0.23 7.08
C ALA A 92 1.14 1.11 6.85
N GLY A 93 1.98 0.75 5.88
CA GLY A 93 3.16 1.55 5.50
C GLY A 93 2.80 2.94 4.99
N LEU A 94 1.77 3.04 4.14
CA LEU A 94 1.27 4.32 3.63
C LEU A 94 0.68 5.20 4.76
N MET A 95 -0.07 4.60 5.68
CA MET A 95 -0.63 5.31 6.83
C MET A 95 0.47 5.82 7.78
N ALA A 96 1.52 5.01 8.03
CA ALA A 96 2.66 5.43 8.84
C ALA A 96 3.48 6.55 8.19
N PHE A 97 3.63 6.52 6.86
CA PHE A 97 4.26 7.59 6.09
C PHE A 97 3.44 8.88 6.13
N LYS A 98 2.11 8.79 5.92
CA LYS A 98 1.20 9.95 5.98
C LYS A 98 1.11 10.55 7.38
N GLY A 99 1.11 9.72 8.42
CA GLY A 99 1.14 10.14 9.82
C GLY A 99 2.44 10.83 10.24
N SER A 100 3.55 10.59 9.53
CA SER A 100 4.85 11.22 9.79
C SER A 100 5.02 12.60 9.13
N THR A 101 4.06 13.04 8.32
CA THR A 101 4.03 14.41 7.74
C THR A 101 3.23 15.43 8.56
N GLU A 102 2.63 15.04 9.68
CA GLU A 102 1.99 15.94 10.64
C GLU A 102 2.80 16.02 11.94
N SER A 103 3.98 16.62 11.87
CA SER A 103 4.56 17.24 13.06
C SER A 103 5.45 18.42 12.69
N LYS A 104 4.82 19.60 12.63
CA LYS A 104 5.29 20.88 13.19
C LYS A 104 4.25 21.97 12.93
N ASN A 105 3.14 21.92 13.68
CA ASN A 105 2.52 23.13 14.22
C ASN A 105 1.64 22.77 15.41
N GLU A 106 2.27 22.47 16.55
CA GLU A 106 1.64 22.57 17.86
C GLU A 106 1.91 23.98 18.41
N ILE A 107 1.04 24.44 19.35
CA ILE A 107 0.99 25.71 20.13
C ILE A 107 -0.27 26.51 19.69
N VAL A 108 -1.41 26.58 20.41
CA VAL A 108 -1.75 26.37 21.83
C VAL A 108 -3.23 26.00 21.96
N CYS A 109 -3.57 25.03 22.82
CA CYS A 109 -4.86 25.00 23.51
C CYS A 109 -4.58 24.85 25.01
N GLU A 110 -4.38 25.97 25.69
CA GLU A 110 -4.39 26.03 27.14
C GLU A 110 -5.83 26.30 27.59
N CYS A 111 -6.49 25.24 28.05
CA CYS A 111 -7.65 25.37 28.93
C CYS A 111 -7.12 25.64 30.33
N TYR A 112 -7.36 26.82 30.92
CA TYR A 112 -7.47 26.97 32.39
C TYR A 112 -8.13 28.30 32.79
N GLY A 113 -9.16 28.20 33.64
CA GLY A 113 -9.47 29.22 34.65
C GLY A 113 -10.70 30.09 34.42
N SER A 114 -11.85 29.66 34.97
CA SER A 114 -12.96 30.56 35.33
C SER A 114 -12.51 31.61 36.35
N ILE A 115 -12.75 32.89 36.09
CA ILE A 115 -12.99 33.90 37.13
C ILE A 115 -14.14 34.81 36.66
N ASP A 116 -15.20 34.74 37.45
CA ASP A 116 -16.34 35.65 37.53
C ASP A 116 -15.84 37.05 37.95
N ASP A 117 -16.08 38.09 37.16
CA ASP A 117 -16.49 39.41 37.67
C ASP A 117 -17.20 40.21 36.56
N LYS A 118 -18.09 41.08 37.01
CA LYS A 118 -19.24 41.64 36.30
C LYS A 118 -18.89 43.01 35.68
N PRO A 119 -19.83 43.85 35.22
CA PRO A 119 -19.77 44.47 33.91
C PRO A 119 -19.46 45.98 33.96
N SER A 120 -19.09 46.56 32.83
CA SER A 120 -19.17 48.01 32.66
C SER A 120 -19.63 48.35 31.24
N ASN A 121 -20.84 48.92 31.22
CA ASN A 121 -21.47 49.63 30.11
C ASN A 121 -20.51 50.61 29.42
N LEU A 122 -20.69 50.83 28.12
CA LEU A 122 -21.05 52.15 27.56
C LEU A 122 -21.42 52.01 26.08
N ASP A 123 -22.67 52.39 25.81
CA ASP A 123 -23.27 53.11 24.66
C ASP A 123 -23.04 52.57 23.22
N GLU A 124 -24.08 52.25 22.45
CA GLU A 124 -24.88 53.21 21.64
C GLU A 124 -23.93 54.18 20.89
N ASP A 125 -23.77 54.08 19.58
CA ASP A 125 -24.73 54.70 18.68
C ASP A 125 -24.67 54.11 17.25
N ILE A 126 -25.87 54.04 16.66
CA ILE A 126 -26.17 53.70 15.27
C ILE A 126 -26.69 54.99 14.63
N ALA A 127 -26.13 55.33 13.47
CA ALA A 127 -26.58 56.35 12.50
C ALA A 127 -26.14 57.81 12.71
#